data_AF-A0A2M7F9K0-F1
#
_entry.id   AF-A0A2M7F9K0-F1
#
_cell.length_a   1.000
_cell.length_b   1.000
_cell.length_c   1.000
_cell.angle_alpha   90.00
_cell.angle_beta   90.00
_cell.angle_gamma   90.00
#
_symmetry.space_group_name_H-M   'P 1'
#
loop_
_entity.id
_entity.type
_entity.pdbx_description
1 polymer ?
#
loop_
_entity_poly.entity_id
_entity_poly.type
_entity_poly.pdbx_seq_one_letter_code
_entity_poly.pdbx_strand_id
1 'polypeptide(L)'
;MSFENICPGAKKILQPSPEEFLCKKCGTKVEIWTDEMNQTCPKCGSPVSRTKEASCLDWCPSAEQCLGVMKYNKLLRDGMIKKKDPKNKDQKK
;
A
#
# COMPACT_ATOMS: atom_id res chain seq x y z
N MET A 1 18.10 -18.98 -2.70
CA MET A 1 16.76 -19.06 -3.34
C MET A 1 16.43 -17.68 -3.85
N SER A 2 16.35 -17.51 -5.16
CA SER A 2 16.31 -16.20 -5.77
C SER A 2 14.94 -15.55 -5.62
N PHE A 3 14.92 -14.34 -5.06
CA PHE A 3 13.73 -13.52 -4.77
C PHE A 3 13.11 -12.89 -6.05
N GLU A 4 13.38 -13.44 -7.24
CA GLU A 4 13.04 -12.83 -8.54
C GLU A 4 11.60 -13.12 -9.00
N ASN A 5 10.85 -13.96 -8.28
CA ASN A 5 9.46 -14.33 -8.60
C ASN A 5 8.43 -13.84 -7.57
N ILE A 6 8.82 -12.94 -6.66
CA ILE A 6 7.91 -12.43 -5.62
C ILE A 6 7.04 -11.30 -6.18
N CYS A 7 5.73 -11.43 -5.99
CA CYS A 7 4.77 -10.37 -6.31
C CYS A 7 5.17 -9.08 -5.56
N PRO A 8 5.45 -7.97 -6.26
CA PRO A 8 5.89 -6.73 -5.61
C PRO A 8 4.87 -6.19 -4.61
N GLY A 9 3.58 -6.45 -4.83
CA GLY A 9 2.51 -6.12 -3.88
C GLY A 9 2.53 -6.96 -2.60
N ALA A 10 3.07 -8.19 -2.64
CA ALA A 10 3.13 -9.09 -1.49
C ALA A 10 4.33 -8.80 -0.56
N LYS A 11 5.32 -8.02 -1.02
CA LYS A 11 6.56 -7.77 -0.26
C LYS A 11 6.29 -7.17 1.12
N LYS A 12 5.44 -6.15 1.22
CA LYS A 12 5.09 -5.49 2.50
C LYS A 12 4.28 -6.38 3.45
N ILE A 13 3.63 -7.42 2.92
CA ILE A 13 2.86 -8.39 3.71
C ILE A 13 3.79 -9.49 4.25
N LEU A 14 4.73 -9.95 3.42
CA LEU A 14 5.68 -11.00 3.78
C LEU A 14 6.82 -10.50 4.67
N GLN A 15 7.18 -9.23 4.53
CA GLN A 15 8.27 -8.59 5.27
C GLN A 15 7.77 -7.27 5.86
N PRO A 16 7.03 -7.33 6.98
CA PRO A 16 6.56 -6.13 7.63
C PRO A 16 7.76 -5.37 8.22
N SER A 17 7.75 -4.05 8.08
CA SER A 17 8.80 -3.17 8.58
C SER A 17 8.21 -2.05 9.45
N PRO A 18 8.91 -1.63 10.52
CA PRO A 18 8.49 -0.48 11.30
C PRO A 18 8.76 0.83 10.55
N GLU A 19 7.80 1.74 10.55
CA GLU A 19 7.90 3.10 10.03
C GLU A 19 7.65 4.11 11.15
N GLU A 20 8.44 5.19 11.20
CA GLU A 20 8.29 6.24 12.22
C GLU A 20 7.31 7.33 11.76
N PHE A 21 6.27 7.57 12.55
CA PHE A 21 5.30 8.65 12.35
C PHE A 21 5.32 9.65 13.50
N LEU A 22 5.18 10.94 13.20
CA LEU A 22 5.06 11.97 14.21
C LEU A 22 3.60 12.12 14.68
N CYS A 23 3.38 12.03 15.99
CA CYS A 23 2.08 12.31 16.57
C CYS A 23 1.72 13.80 16.40
N LYS A 24 0.64 14.08 15.66
CA LYS A 24 0.15 15.45 15.42
C LYS A 24 -0.31 16.20 16.68
N LYS A 25 -0.51 15.50 17.79
CA LYS A 25 -0.97 16.07 19.07
C LYS A 25 0.18 16.46 20.00
N CYS A 26 1.19 15.61 20.14
CA CYS A 26 2.26 15.79 21.13
C CYS A 26 3.69 15.80 20.54
N GLY A 27 3.84 15.60 19.22
CA GLY A 27 5.13 15.60 18.52
C GLY A 27 6.00 14.36 18.77
N THR A 28 5.51 13.36 19.52
CA THR A 28 6.29 12.15 19.81
C THR A 28 6.34 11.25 18.58
N LYS A 29 7.50 10.61 18.36
CA LYS A 29 7.66 9.55 17.36
C LYS A 29 6.90 8.30 17.79
N VAL A 30 6.06 7.80 16.91
CA VAL A 30 5.28 6.57 17.09
C VAL A 30 5.67 5.64 15.97
N GLU A 31 6.11 4.44 16.33
CA GLU A 31 6.40 3.39 15.36
C GLU A 31 5.08 2.72 14.95
N ILE A 32 4.86 2.60 13.64
CA ILE A 32 3.72 1.90 13.05
C ILE A 32 4.27 0.90 12.06
N TRP A 33 3.85 -0.36 12.19
CA TRP A 33 4.29 -1.41 11.27
C TRP A 33 3.52 -1.37 9.94
N THR A 34 4.14 -1.85 8.86
CA THR A 34 3.49 -1.88 7.53
C THR A 34 2.29 -2.83 7.42
N ASP A 35 2.07 -3.71 8.38
CA ASP A 35 0.83 -4.50 8.51
C ASP A 35 -0.24 -3.81 9.35
N GLU A 36 0.13 -2.79 10.14
CA GLU A 36 -0.78 -2.03 11.00
C GLU A 36 -1.26 -0.72 10.34
N MET A 37 -2.57 -0.46 10.39
CA MET A 37 -3.13 0.79 9.84
C MET A 37 -2.98 1.96 10.82
N ASN A 38 -3.18 1.69 12.11
CA ASN A 38 -3.28 2.71 13.15
C ASN A 38 -2.56 2.21 14.40
N GLN A 39 -1.92 3.12 15.13
CA GLN A 39 -1.33 2.88 16.44
C GLN A 39 -1.77 3.97 17.41
N THR A 40 -1.75 3.66 18.70
CA THR A 40 -2.06 4.64 19.74
C THR A 40 -0.75 5.27 20.20
N CYS A 41 -0.70 6.60 20.24
CA CYS A 41 0.50 7.29 20.73
C CYS A 41 0.76 6.91 22.20
N PRO A 42 1.95 6.37 22.53
CA PRO A 42 2.25 5.90 23.88
C PRO A 42 2.34 7.05 24.91
N LYS A 43 2.54 8.29 24.46
CA LYS A 43 2.66 9.46 25.34
C LYS A 43 1.33 10.14 25.64
N CYS A 44 0.47 10.33 24.64
CA CYS A 44 -0.76 11.13 24.80
C CYS A 44 -2.06 10.37 24.52
N GLY A 45 -1.99 9.08 24.18
CA GLY A 45 -3.16 8.23 23.92
C GLY A 45 -3.94 8.59 22.65
N SER A 46 -3.46 9.53 21.83
CA SER A 46 -4.14 9.92 20.59
C SER A 46 -3.87 8.88 19.48
N PRO A 47 -4.88 8.57 18.64
CA PRO A 47 -4.68 7.66 17.51
C PRO A 47 -3.80 8.33 16.44
N VAL A 48 -2.77 7.60 16.01
CA VAL A 48 -1.90 7.97 14.89
C VAL A 48 -2.16 6.94 13.79
N SER A 49 -2.71 7.40 12.67
CA SER A 49 -2.99 6.58 11.51
C SER A 49 -2.02 6.87 10.39
N ARG A 50 -1.62 5.82 9.67
CA ARG A 50 -0.85 5.98 8.43
C ARG A 50 -1.76 6.50 7.32
N THR A 51 -1.18 7.27 6.41
CA THR A 51 -1.90 7.65 5.19
C THR A 51 -2.00 6.44 4.28
N LYS A 52 -3.18 6.19 3.71
CA LYS A 52 -3.40 5.06 2.81
C LYS A 52 -2.51 5.22 1.57
N GLU A 53 -1.54 4.32 1.42
CA GLU A 53 -0.71 4.26 0.22
C GLU A 53 -1.51 3.72 -0.98
N ALA A 54 -1.00 3.98 -2.18
CA ALA A 54 -1.52 3.37 -3.39
C ALA A 54 -1.42 1.84 -3.32
N SER A 55 -2.54 1.16 -3.60
CA SER A 55 -2.61 -0.29 -3.62
C SER A 55 -1.86 -0.85 -4.83
N CYS A 56 -1.49 -2.13 -4.79
CA CYS A 56 -0.93 -2.81 -5.97
C CYS A 56 -1.88 -2.76 -7.18
N LEU A 57 -3.17 -2.59 -6.94
CA LEU A 57 -4.20 -2.44 -7.97
C LEU A 57 -4.07 -1.13 -8.76
N ASP A 58 -3.43 -0.11 -8.19
CA ASP A 58 -3.26 1.20 -8.82
C ASP A 58 -2.09 1.25 -9.82
N TRP A 59 -1.12 0.33 -9.70
CA TRP A 59 0.10 0.35 -10.50
C TRP A 59 0.47 -0.96 -11.19
N CYS A 60 -0.08 -2.10 -10.76
CA CYS A 60 0.28 -3.41 -11.30
C CYS A 60 -0.46 -3.69 -12.63
N PRO A 61 0.24 -3.94 -13.75
CA PRO A 61 -0.38 -4.26 -15.04
C PRO A 61 -1.18 -5.56 -14.99
N SER A 62 -0.75 -6.53 -14.19
CA SER A 62 -1.39 -7.83 -14.04
C SER A 62 -2.52 -7.85 -12.99
N ALA A 63 -2.91 -6.69 -12.43
CA ALA A 63 -3.93 -6.60 -11.39
C ALA A 63 -5.30 -7.14 -11.84
N GLU A 64 -5.68 -6.88 -13.09
CA GLU A 64 -6.93 -7.38 -13.67
C GLU A 64 -6.95 -8.91 -13.75
N GLN A 65 -5.84 -9.51 -14.20
CA GLN A 65 -5.69 -10.96 -14.28
C GLN A 65 -5.63 -11.60 -12.89
N CYS A 66 -5.01 -10.92 -11.91
CA CYS A 66 -4.87 -11.41 -10.54
C CYS A 66 -6.20 -11.45 -9.77
N LEU A 67 -7.01 -10.39 -9.87
CA LEU A 67 -8.32 -10.33 -9.20
C LEU A 67 -9.47 -10.98 -9.98
N GLY A 68 -9.30 -11.07 -11.30
CA GLY A 68 -10.35 -11.41 -12.24
C GLY A 68 -11.16 -10.18 -12.68
N VAL A 69 -11.53 -10.19 -13.97
CA VAL A 69 -12.21 -9.10 -14.69
C VAL A 69 -13.48 -8.61 -13.96
N MET A 70 -14.26 -9.53 -13.39
CA MET A 70 -15.52 -9.19 -12.69
C MET A 70 -15.28 -8.34 -11.45
N LYS A 71 -14.33 -8.73 -10.59
CA LYS A 71 -14.02 -8.00 -9.35
C LYS A 71 -13.31 -6.69 -9.66
N TYR A 72 -12.37 -6.70 -10.61
CA TYR A 72 -11.65 -5.51 -11.03
C TYR A 72 -12.60 -4.42 -11.55
N ASN A 73 -13.54 -4.79 -12.43
CA ASN A 73 -14.55 -3.86 -12.97
C ASN A 73 -15.55 -3.36 -11.91
N LYS A 74 -15.82 -4.13 -10.86
CA LYS A 74 -16.63 -3.64 -9.73
C LYS A 74 -15.89 -2.55 -8.98
N LEU A 75 -14.63 -2.78 -8.62
CA LEU A 75 -13.82 -1.80 -7.88
C LEU A 75 -13.56 -0.51 -8.68
N LEU A 76 -13.46 -0.60 -10.01
CA LEU A 76 -13.42 0.56 -10.90
C LEU A 76 -14.74 1.35 -10.88
N ARG A 77 -15.89 0.67 -10.92
CA ARG A 77 -17.21 1.32 -10.82
C ARG A 77 -17.41 2.00 -9.46
N ASP A 78 -16.94 1.37 -8.40
CA ASP A 78 -17.00 1.91 -7.03
C ASP A 78 -15.98 3.04 -6.79
N GLY A 79 -15.17 3.39 -7.80
CA GLY A 79 -14.17 4.47 -7.72
C GLY A 79 -12.97 4.15 -6.81
N MET A 80 -12.79 2.89 -6.41
CA MET A 80 -11.74 2.47 -5.49
C MET A 80 -10.37 2.29 -6.16
N ILE A 81 -10.34 2.20 -7.50
CA ILE A 81 -9.12 2.06 -8.31
C ILE A 81 -9.23 2.98 -9.53
N LYS A 82 -8.11 3.49 -10.03
CA LYS A 82 -8.05 4.25 -11.28
C LYS A 82 -7.51 3.36 -12.40
N LYS A 83 -8.15 3.34 -13.56
CA LYS A 83 -7.58 2.69 -14.74
C LYS A 83 -6.28 3.40 -15.11
N LYS A 84 -5.21 2.63 -15.27
CA LYS A 84 -3.96 3.11 -15.85
C LYS A 84 -3.90 2.65 -17.30
N ASP A 85 -3.80 3.59 -18.23
CA ASP A 85 -3.57 3.29 -19.63
C ASP A 85 -2.19 2.64 -19.82
N PRO A 86 -2.08 1.54 -20.59
CA PRO A 86 -0.84 0.77 -20.75
C PRO A 86 0.24 1.45 -21.60
N LYS A 87 0.10 2.74 -21.95
CA LYS A 87 1.10 3.47 -22.74
C LYS A 87 1.99 4.35 -21.87
N ASN A 88 2.98 3.73 -21.24
CA ASN A 88 4.29 4.36 -21.10
C ASN A 88 5.40 3.29 -21.14
N LYS A 89 5.69 2.82 -22.36
CA LYS A 89 6.97 2.23 -22.69
C LYS A 89 7.98 3.37 -22.67
N ASP A 90 8.68 3.62 -21.58
CA ASP A 90 9.98 4.31 -21.63
C ASP A 90 10.75 4.03 -20.32
N GLN A 91 11.73 3.14 -20.42
CA GLN A 91 13.16 3.49 -20.37
C GLN A 91 13.64 3.86 -18.97
N LYS A 92 14.28 2.90 -18.29
CA LYS A 92 15.49 3.22 -17.55
C LYS A 92 16.55 2.15 -17.81
N LYS A 93 17.42 2.55 -18.73
CA LYS A 93 18.72 2.02 -19.12
C LYS A 93 19.59 1.65 -17.92
#